data_AF-A0A2V9A6J9-F1
#
_entry.id   AF-A0A2V9A6J9-F1
#
_cell.length_a   1.000
_cell.length_b   1.000
_cell.length_c   1.000
_cell.angle_alpha   90.00
_cell.angle_beta   90.00
_cell.angle_gamma   90.00
#
_symmetry.space_group_name_H-M   'P 1'
#
loop_
_entity.id
_entity.type
_entity.pdbx_description
1 polymer ?
#
loop_
_entity_poly.entity_id
_entity_poly.type
_entity_poly.pdbx_seq_one_letter_code
_entity_poly.pdbx_strand_id
1 'polypeptide(L)'
;MFPNHASRIGGYGVAYKERVRKMQPGYLMLGAFGKTEARPENYVTVEPHQVDENGISIPVVHFRFSENDFALWRDKNRSLMEICSNLKGEVFPDFGEAPGGFASHEVGTIRMGKNPRTSVLNGFCQAREVKNLFVTDGSCFTSSSEKNPTLTIMALSLRAADYIKEQRRRGEL
;
A
#
# COMPACT_ATOMS: atom_id res chain seq x y z
N MET A 1 10.19 23.70 6.33
CA MET A 1 10.28 22.27 6.66
C MET A 1 11.06 22.16 7.97
N PHE A 2 10.43 21.67 9.04
CA PHE A 2 11.12 21.41 10.30
C PHE A 2 12.19 20.32 10.08
N PRO A 3 13.34 20.34 10.77
CA PRO A 3 14.28 19.22 10.71
C PRO A 3 13.60 17.94 11.25
N ASN A 4 13.20 17.02 10.36
CA ASN A 4 12.41 15.83 10.72
C ASN A 4 13.12 14.92 11.74
N HIS A 5 14.45 14.89 11.75
CA HIS A 5 15.24 14.13 12.72
C HIS A 5 15.24 14.72 14.13
N ALA A 6 14.86 16.00 14.28
CA ALA A 6 14.88 16.68 15.57
C ALA A 6 13.91 16.03 16.59
N SER A 7 12.80 15.46 16.14
CA SER A 7 11.87 14.71 16.99
C SER A 7 12.40 13.36 17.45
N ARG A 8 13.48 12.85 16.82
CA ARG A 8 14.12 11.57 17.13
C ARG A 8 15.34 11.71 18.05
N ILE A 9 15.72 12.94 18.37
CA ILE A 9 16.87 13.26 19.19
C ILE A 9 16.36 13.74 20.55
N GLY A 10 16.74 13.07 21.64
CA GLY A 10 16.43 13.53 22.99
C GLY A 10 17.24 14.78 23.36
N GLY A 11 16.63 15.68 24.14
CA GLY A 11 17.30 16.86 24.72
C GLY A 11 16.48 18.15 24.63
N TYR A 12 17.03 19.23 25.18
CA TYR A 12 16.47 20.58 25.09
C TYR A 12 17.59 21.65 25.15
N GLY A 13 17.24 22.91 24.91
CA GLY A 13 18.17 24.03 25.04
C GLY A 13 19.20 24.16 23.91
N VAL A 14 20.31 24.86 24.18
CA VAL A 14 21.34 25.20 23.18
C VAL A 14 22.02 23.94 22.62
N ALA A 15 22.43 23.02 23.50
CA ALA A 15 23.10 21.78 23.11
C ALA A 15 22.24 20.92 22.16
N TYR A 16 20.92 20.84 22.41
CA TYR A 16 19.99 20.17 21.51
C TYR A 16 19.95 20.83 20.13
N LYS A 17 19.81 22.17 20.09
CA LYS A 17 19.78 22.93 18.83
C LYS A 17 21.07 22.76 18.03
N GLU A 18 22.22 22.74 18.69
CA GLU A 18 23.53 22.49 18.05
C GLU A 18 23.62 21.07 17.48
N ARG A 19 23.19 20.06 18.23
CA ARG A 19 23.15 18.67 17.75
C ARG A 19 22.26 18.50 16.52
N VAL A 20 21.04 19.05 16.56
CA VAL A 20 20.10 19.03 15.42
C VAL A 20 20.75 19.66 14.18
N ARG A 21 21.40 20.83 14.33
CA ARG A 21 22.09 21.51 13.22
C ARG A 21 23.27 20.72 12.67
N LYS A 22 24.09 20.13 13.55
CA LYS A 22 25.25 19.32 13.15
C LYS A 22 24.85 18.11 12.31
N MET A 23 23.70 17.50 12.61
CA MET A 23 23.21 16.31 11.90
C MET A 23 22.47 16.63 10.59
N GLN A 24 22.01 17.87 10.40
CA GLN A 24 21.19 18.25 9.24
C GLN A 24 21.82 17.95 7.87
N PRO A 25 23.14 18.17 7.63
CA PRO A 25 23.75 17.88 6.34
C PRO A 25 23.90 16.38 6.02
N GLY A 26 23.79 15.50 7.02
CA GLY A 26 24.09 14.06 6.91
C GLY A 26 22.89 13.16 7.18
N TYR A 27 21.67 13.67 7.10
CA TYR A 27 20.47 12.88 7.37
C TYR A 27 20.11 11.99 6.18
N LEU A 28 20.03 10.68 6.42
CA LEU A 28 19.57 9.67 5.48
C LEU A 28 18.37 8.93 6.10
N MET A 29 17.29 8.80 5.33
CA MET A 29 16.14 7.96 5.69
C MET A 29 16.13 6.75 4.76
N LEU A 30 16.14 5.56 5.34
CA LEU A 30 15.95 4.30 4.62
C LEU A 30 14.69 3.62 5.13
N GLY A 31 13.83 3.22 4.20
CA GLY A 31 12.58 2.53 4.49
C GLY A 31 12.42 1.32 3.58
N ALA A 32 11.63 0.35 4.04
CA ALA A 32 11.30 -0.85 3.28
C ALA A 32 9.81 -1.18 3.44
N PHE A 33 9.20 -1.57 2.33
CA PHE A 33 7.84 -2.09 2.28
C PHE A 33 7.87 -3.62 2.30
N GLY A 34 6.93 -4.23 3.01
CA GLY A 34 6.72 -5.68 3.00
C GLY A 34 5.50 -6.03 2.16
N LYS A 35 5.44 -7.28 1.69
CA LYS A 35 4.23 -7.83 1.09
C LYS A 35 3.27 -8.27 2.21
N THR A 36 1.97 -8.14 1.94
CA THR A 36 0.91 -8.70 2.79
C THR A 36 0.22 -9.84 2.07
N GLU A 37 -0.03 -10.92 2.80
CA GLU A 37 -0.76 -12.09 2.33
C GLU A 37 -2.20 -11.72 1.93
N ALA A 38 -2.62 -12.17 0.74
CA ALA A 38 -3.98 -11.95 0.27
C ALA A 38 -4.92 -12.97 0.92
N ARG A 39 -5.80 -12.50 1.80
CA ARG A 39 -6.67 -13.35 2.62
C ARG A 39 -8.13 -12.95 2.47
N PRO A 40 -9.08 -13.90 2.38
CA PRO A 40 -10.50 -13.57 2.26
C PRO A 40 -11.08 -13.00 3.57
N GLU A 41 -10.43 -13.26 4.72
CA GLU A 41 -10.81 -12.63 5.99
C GLU A 41 -10.45 -11.13 6.05
N ASN A 42 -9.63 -10.64 5.11
CA ASN A 42 -9.31 -9.24 4.95
C ASN A 42 -10.19 -8.66 3.82
N TYR A 43 -11.19 -7.87 4.18
CA TYR A 43 -12.19 -7.35 3.26
C TYR A 43 -12.73 -5.98 3.70
N VAL A 44 -13.42 -5.31 2.79
CA VAL A 44 -14.07 -4.01 3.04
C VAL A 44 -15.57 -4.17 2.89
N THR A 45 -16.32 -3.69 3.87
CA THR A 45 -17.79 -3.52 3.81
C THR A 45 -18.14 -2.05 3.86
N VAL A 46 -19.43 -1.73 3.81
CA VAL A 46 -19.94 -0.37 4.01
C VAL A 46 -20.83 -0.34 5.24
N GLU A 47 -20.81 0.77 5.98
CA GLU A 47 -21.68 1.01 7.12
C GLU A 47 -23.12 1.26 6.63
N PRO A 48 -24.11 0.42 7.03
CA PRO A 48 -25.47 0.51 6.49
C PRO A 48 -26.25 1.76 6.94
N HIS A 49 -25.88 2.38 8.06
CA HIS A 49 -26.68 3.46 8.67
C HIS A 49 -25.94 4.79 8.84
N GLN A 50 -24.65 4.83 8.50
CA GLN A 50 -23.82 6.03 8.59
C GLN A 50 -23.25 6.37 7.23
N VAL A 51 -23.31 7.65 6.92
CA VAL A 51 -22.76 8.24 5.71
C VAL A 51 -21.79 9.35 6.10
N ASP A 52 -20.86 9.65 5.20
CA ASP A 52 -20.01 10.82 5.31
C ASP A 52 -20.79 12.12 5.03
N GLU A 53 -20.08 13.25 5.04
CA GLU A 53 -20.64 14.57 4.76
C GLU A 53 -21.24 14.72 3.34
N ASN A 54 -20.94 13.80 2.43
CA ASN A 54 -21.42 13.76 1.05
C ASN A 54 -22.56 12.74 0.85
N GLY A 55 -23.01 12.07 1.91
CA GLY A 55 -24.05 11.04 1.82
C GLY A 55 -23.55 9.68 1.31
N ILE A 56 -22.23 9.44 1.30
CA ILE A 56 -21.63 8.17 0.88
C ILE A 56 -21.44 7.27 2.09
N SER A 57 -21.85 6.00 2.01
CA SER A 57 -21.66 5.05 3.12
C SER A 57 -20.19 4.91 3.49
N ILE A 58 -19.90 4.94 4.79
CA ILE A 58 -18.54 4.87 5.31
C ILE A 58 -17.95 3.47 5.06
N PRO A 59 -16.72 3.36 4.53
CA PRO A 59 -16.06 2.06 4.39
C PRO A 59 -15.66 1.51 5.76
N VAL A 60 -15.97 0.23 6.00
CA VAL A 60 -15.55 -0.53 7.18
C VAL A 60 -14.50 -1.54 6.74
N VAL A 61 -13.27 -1.37 7.24
CA VAL A 61 -12.13 -2.22 6.89
C VAL A 61 -11.97 -3.32 7.92
N HIS A 62 -12.14 -4.57 7.50
CA HIS A 62 -11.84 -5.76 8.29
C HIS A 62 -10.46 -6.25 7.89
N PHE A 63 -9.48 -6.10 8.77
CA PHE A 63 -8.10 -6.43 8.44
C PHE A 63 -7.32 -6.96 9.64
N ARG A 64 -6.56 -8.03 9.40
CA ARG A 64 -5.58 -8.55 10.35
C ARG A 64 -4.37 -9.11 9.62
N PHE A 65 -3.18 -8.75 10.10
CA PHE A 65 -1.92 -9.36 9.69
C PHE A 65 -1.87 -10.85 10.06
N SER A 66 -1.42 -11.69 9.14
CA SER A 66 -1.15 -13.11 9.39
C SER A 66 0.21 -13.30 10.08
N GLU A 67 0.47 -14.50 10.61
CA GLU A 67 1.78 -14.85 11.16
C GLU A 67 2.90 -14.69 10.13
N ASN A 68 2.61 -14.97 8.85
CA ASN A 68 3.54 -14.77 7.76
C ASN A 68 3.84 -13.28 7.53
N ASP A 69 2.84 -12.41 7.63
CA ASP A 69 3.05 -10.96 7.53
C ASP A 69 3.97 -10.45 8.66
N PHE A 70 3.79 -10.96 9.89
CA PHE A 70 4.69 -10.66 11.01
C PHE A 70 6.10 -11.20 10.77
N ALA A 71 6.24 -12.41 10.24
CA ALA A 71 7.53 -12.99 9.91
C ALA A 71 8.28 -12.14 8.87
N LEU A 72 7.59 -11.74 7.78
CA LEU A 72 8.14 -10.85 6.76
C LEU A 72 8.52 -9.48 7.31
N TRP A 73 7.72 -8.90 8.22
CA TRP A 73 8.06 -7.63 8.86
C TRP A 73 9.33 -7.72 9.72
N ARG A 74 9.48 -8.78 10.53
CA ARG A 74 10.71 -9.01 11.32
C ARG A 74 11.92 -9.20 10.42
N ASP A 75 11.77 -9.98 9.37
CA ASP A 75 12.83 -10.28 8.40
C ASP A 75 13.32 -9.01 7.70
N LYS A 76 12.37 -8.23 7.16
CA LYS A 76 12.61 -6.94 6.53
C LYS A 76 13.34 -5.96 7.46
N ASN A 77 12.91 -5.83 8.72
CA ASN A 77 13.55 -4.94 9.69
C ASN A 77 14.97 -5.40 10.02
N ARG A 78 15.20 -6.71 10.13
CA ARG A 78 16.54 -7.27 10.32
C ARG A 78 17.47 -6.92 9.16
N SER A 79 17.03 -7.14 7.92
CA SER A 79 17.81 -6.78 6.72
C SER A 79 18.08 -5.29 6.62
N LEU A 80 17.12 -4.44 6.96
CA LEU A 80 17.33 -2.99 6.96
C LEU A 80 18.37 -2.57 8.01
N MET A 81 18.33 -3.18 9.20
CA MET A 81 19.34 -2.94 10.24
C MET A 81 20.73 -3.44 9.85
N GLU A 82 20.82 -4.55 9.13
CA GLU A 82 22.08 -5.06 8.58
C GLU A 82 22.67 -4.09 7.54
N ILE A 83 21.84 -3.51 6.67
CA ILE A 83 22.30 -2.46 5.74
C ILE A 83 22.77 -1.22 6.52
N CYS A 84 21.96 -0.77 7.50
CA CYS A 84 22.27 0.41 8.28
C CYS A 84 23.51 0.25 9.18
N SER A 85 23.80 -0.96 9.69
CA SER A 85 24.98 -1.21 10.54
C SER A 85 26.31 -1.07 9.77
N ASN A 86 26.27 -1.18 8.44
CA ASN A 86 27.40 -0.93 7.56
C ASN A 86 27.60 0.58 7.28
N LEU A 87 26.64 1.44 7.65
CA LEU A 87 26.77 2.89 7.52
C LEU A 87 27.60 3.45 8.67
N LYS A 88 28.54 4.34 8.36
CA LYS A 88 29.37 5.04 9.36
C LYS A 88 28.61 6.25 9.94
N GLY A 89 27.51 5.99 10.66
CA GLY A 89 26.64 7.02 11.23
C GLY A 89 25.83 6.55 12.44
N GLU A 90 25.13 7.48 13.09
CA GLU A 90 24.18 7.16 14.16
C GLU A 90 22.86 6.66 13.54
N VAL A 91 22.42 5.46 13.92
CA VAL A 91 21.21 4.82 13.38
C VAL A 91 20.06 4.97 14.37
N PHE A 92 18.93 5.48 13.88
CA PHE A 92 17.70 5.64 14.66
C PHE A 92 16.62 4.70 14.10
N PRO A 93 16.51 3.46 14.61
CA PRO A 93 15.48 2.54 14.16
C PRO A 93 14.09 3.03 14.55
N ASP A 94 13.15 3.01 13.61
CA ASP A 94 11.76 3.40 13.82
C ASP A 94 10.83 2.43 13.08
N PHE A 95 10.68 1.23 13.64
CA PHE A 95 9.88 0.17 13.01
C PHE A 95 8.51 -0.05 13.66
N GLY A 96 8.28 0.54 14.84
CA GLY A 96 7.15 0.22 15.70
C GLY A 96 7.25 -1.17 16.34
N GLU A 97 6.22 -1.56 17.09
CA GLU A 97 6.12 -2.87 17.74
C GLU A 97 5.49 -3.95 16.83
N ALA A 98 4.84 -3.53 15.74
CA ALA A 98 4.12 -4.37 14.80
C ALA A 98 4.11 -3.73 13.39
N PRO A 99 3.75 -4.48 12.33
CA PRO A 99 3.53 -3.90 11.02
C PRO A 99 2.45 -2.79 11.09
N GLY A 100 2.75 -1.63 10.51
CA GLY A 100 1.81 -0.52 10.40
C GLY A 100 0.91 -0.64 9.17
N GLY A 101 -0.25 0.02 9.19
CA GLY A 101 -1.22 0.02 8.10
C GLY A 101 -1.06 1.14 7.06
N PHE A 102 -0.24 2.17 7.32
CA PHE A 102 -0.18 3.35 6.45
C PHE A 102 0.96 3.24 5.42
N ALA A 103 0.64 2.63 4.27
CA ALA A 103 1.47 2.68 3.06
C ALA A 103 0.81 3.46 1.92
N SER A 104 -0.48 3.81 2.05
CA SER A 104 -1.30 4.34 0.95
C SER A 104 -1.26 3.45 -0.30
N HIS A 105 -1.14 2.14 -0.09
CA HIS A 105 -1.01 1.09 -1.10
C HIS A 105 -2.11 0.02 -0.94
N GLU A 106 -3.31 0.44 -0.57
CA GLU A 106 -4.47 -0.42 -0.40
C GLU A 106 -4.90 -0.97 -1.78
N VAL A 107 -4.94 -2.30 -1.90
CA VAL A 107 -5.17 -2.99 -3.18
C VAL A 107 -6.01 -4.26 -2.99
N GLY A 108 -6.60 -4.74 -4.09
CA GLY A 108 -7.24 -6.07 -4.14
C GLY A 108 -8.67 -6.17 -3.62
N THR A 109 -9.34 -5.03 -3.43
CA THR A 109 -10.74 -4.94 -2.97
C THR A 109 -11.76 -5.38 -4.02
N ILE A 110 -11.43 -5.35 -5.32
CA ILE A 110 -12.28 -5.80 -6.45
C ILE A 110 -11.41 -6.62 -7.42
N ARG A 111 -10.88 -7.75 -6.92
CA ARG A 111 -9.81 -8.48 -7.62
C ARG A 111 -10.21 -9.03 -8.99
N MET A 112 -9.23 -9.02 -9.90
CA MET A 112 -9.23 -9.87 -11.09
C MET A 112 -9.08 -11.35 -10.72
N GLY A 113 -9.44 -12.23 -11.63
CA GLY A 113 -9.14 -13.67 -11.50
C GLY A 113 -9.68 -14.47 -12.66
N LYS A 114 -9.39 -15.78 -12.67
CA LYS A 114 -9.92 -16.71 -13.67
C LYS A 114 -11.26 -17.33 -13.24
N ASN A 115 -11.47 -17.50 -11.94
CA ASN A 115 -12.66 -18.14 -11.38
C ASN A 115 -13.73 -17.08 -11.02
N PRO A 116 -14.92 -17.12 -11.64
CA PRO A 116 -15.99 -16.16 -11.35
C PRO A 116 -16.53 -16.26 -9.90
N ARG A 117 -16.32 -17.39 -9.20
CA ARG A 117 -16.73 -17.55 -7.80
C ARG A 117 -15.81 -16.83 -6.82
N THR A 118 -14.61 -16.42 -7.25
CA THR A 118 -13.58 -15.82 -6.37
C THR A 118 -12.99 -14.54 -6.93
N SER A 119 -13.55 -14.00 -8.03
CA SER A 119 -13.10 -12.76 -8.65
C SER A 119 -14.26 -12.02 -9.31
N VAL A 120 -14.32 -10.71 -9.08
CA VAL A 120 -15.35 -9.82 -9.63
C VAL A 120 -15.00 -9.43 -11.06
N LEU A 121 -13.71 -9.24 -11.34
CA LEU A 121 -13.21 -8.81 -12.64
C LEU A 121 -12.61 -9.99 -13.42
N ASN A 122 -12.72 -9.94 -14.74
CA ASN A 122 -11.94 -10.80 -15.63
C ASN A 122 -10.49 -10.30 -15.75
N GLY A 123 -9.72 -10.95 -16.63
CA GLY A 123 -8.33 -10.58 -16.85
C GLY A 123 -8.12 -9.19 -17.45
N PHE A 124 -9.14 -8.49 -17.95
CA PHE A 124 -9.06 -7.17 -18.59
C PHE A 124 -9.68 -6.06 -17.75
N CYS A 125 -9.77 -6.25 -16.42
CA CYS A 125 -10.40 -5.29 -15.50
C CYS A 125 -11.91 -5.07 -15.77
N GLN A 126 -12.56 -5.93 -16.55
CA GLN A 126 -13.99 -5.86 -16.85
C GLN A 126 -14.78 -6.61 -15.78
N ALA A 127 -15.85 -6.02 -15.27
CA ALA A 127 -16.79 -6.69 -14.39
C ALA A 127 -17.47 -7.85 -15.11
N ARG A 128 -17.60 -8.99 -14.44
CA ARG A 128 -18.18 -10.19 -15.05
C ARG A 128 -19.69 -10.10 -15.26
N GLU A 129 -20.38 -9.42 -14.35
CA GLU A 129 -21.84 -9.32 -14.36
C GLU A 129 -22.34 -8.13 -15.20
N VAL A 130 -21.48 -7.15 -15.48
CA VAL A 130 -21.84 -5.92 -16.21
C VAL A 130 -20.83 -5.67 -17.32
N LYS A 131 -21.22 -5.94 -18.57
CA LYS A 131 -20.31 -5.92 -19.72
C LYS A 131 -19.59 -4.59 -19.91
N ASN A 132 -20.26 -3.46 -19.71
CA ASN A 132 -19.71 -2.12 -19.94
C ASN A 132 -19.09 -1.47 -18.69
N LEU A 133 -18.85 -2.24 -17.61
CA LEU A 133 -18.24 -1.76 -16.38
C LEU A 133 -16.80 -2.25 -16.26
N PHE A 134 -15.87 -1.33 -15.99
CA PHE A 134 -14.44 -1.61 -15.86
C PHE A 134 -13.88 -0.92 -14.60
N VAL A 135 -12.97 -1.59 -13.90
CA VAL A 135 -12.33 -1.07 -12.68
C VAL A 135 -10.81 -1.21 -12.83
N THR A 136 -10.11 -0.07 -12.91
CA THR A 136 -8.70 -0.02 -13.35
C THR A 136 -7.75 0.62 -12.34
N ASP A 137 -8.12 0.65 -11.06
CA ASP A 137 -7.29 1.16 -9.95
C ASP A 137 -6.60 0.01 -9.17
N GLY A 138 -6.08 0.29 -7.97
CA GLY A 138 -5.45 -0.71 -7.11
C GLY A 138 -6.37 -1.86 -6.69
N SER A 139 -7.70 -1.69 -6.74
CA SER A 139 -8.66 -2.72 -6.33
C SER A 139 -8.57 -3.99 -7.18
N CYS A 140 -8.13 -3.89 -8.44
CA CYS A 140 -8.10 -5.01 -9.38
C CYS A 140 -6.96 -6.02 -9.12
N PHE A 141 -6.01 -5.70 -8.23
CA PHE A 141 -4.86 -6.54 -7.95
C PHE A 141 -5.26 -7.87 -7.29
N THR A 142 -4.52 -8.93 -7.58
CA THR A 142 -4.73 -10.25 -6.94
C THR A 142 -3.91 -10.43 -5.67
N SER A 143 -2.90 -9.60 -5.47
CA SER A 143 -2.03 -9.58 -4.29
C SER A 143 -1.38 -8.20 -4.15
N SER A 144 -1.03 -7.82 -2.93
CA SER A 144 -0.10 -6.71 -2.70
C SER A 144 1.33 -7.09 -3.10
N SER A 145 2.16 -6.09 -3.39
CA SER A 145 3.60 -6.23 -3.60
C SER A 145 4.32 -5.28 -2.64
N GLU A 146 5.59 -5.55 -2.40
CA GLU A 146 6.56 -4.66 -1.76
C GLU A 146 6.92 -3.43 -2.61
N LYS A 147 6.40 -3.32 -3.84
CA LYS A 147 6.60 -2.19 -4.75
C LYS A 147 5.36 -1.29 -4.80
N ASN A 148 5.58 -0.02 -5.11
CA ASN A 148 4.52 0.96 -5.29
C ASN A 148 3.59 0.55 -6.46
N PRO A 149 2.26 0.54 -6.26
CA PRO A 149 1.33 -0.05 -7.21
C PRO A 149 1.03 0.83 -8.44
N THR A 150 1.30 2.14 -8.38
CA THR A 150 0.83 3.13 -9.38
C THR A 150 1.25 2.80 -10.81
N LEU A 151 2.49 2.35 -11.04
CA LEU A 151 2.94 2.01 -12.39
C LEU A 151 2.22 0.78 -12.94
N THR A 152 1.96 -0.21 -12.08
CA THR A 152 1.17 -1.39 -12.43
C THR A 152 -0.30 -1.03 -12.67
N ILE A 153 -0.86 -0.10 -11.89
CA ILE A 153 -2.20 0.47 -12.12
C ILE A 153 -2.25 1.05 -13.54
N MET A 154 -1.31 1.94 -13.91
CA MET A 154 -1.27 2.53 -15.25
C MET A 154 -1.19 1.48 -16.37
N ALA A 155 -0.36 0.45 -16.20
CA ALA A 155 -0.25 -0.63 -17.17
C ALA A 155 -1.56 -1.43 -17.33
N LEU A 156 -2.26 -1.68 -16.22
CA LEU A 156 -3.57 -2.36 -16.23
C LEU A 156 -4.66 -1.49 -16.86
N SER A 157 -4.67 -0.17 -16.58
CA SER A 157 -5.60 0.78 -17.21
C SER A 157 -5.40 0.85 -18.72
N LEU A 158 -4.15 0.91 -19.21
CA LEU A 158 -3.85 0.91 -20.64
C LEU A 158 -4.34 -0.37 -21.32
N ARG A 159 -4.06 -1.53 -20.72
CA ARG A 159 -4.51 -2.83 -21.23
C ARG A 159 -6.05 -2.94 -21.27
N ALA A 160 -6.73 -2.39 -20.26
CA ALA A 160 -8.19 -2.34 -20.25
C ALA A 160 -8.74 -1.42 -21.34
N ALA A 161 -8.10 -0.27 -21.58
CA ALA A 161 -8.48 0.65 -22.65
C ALA A 161 -8.33 0.03 -24.05
N ASP A 162 -7.24 -0.68 -24.31
CA ASP A 162 -7.03 -1.41 -25.57
C ASP A 162 -8.11 -2.49 -25.76
N TYR A 163 -8.44 -3.21 -24.69
CA TYR A 163 -9.51 -4.21 -24.72
C TYR A 163 -10.88 -3.56 -24.99
N ILE A 164 -11.21 -2.46 -24.32
CA ILE A 164 -12.45 -1.70 -24.57
C ILE A 164 -12.54 -1.29 -26.04
N LYS A 165 -11.47 -0.72 -26.60
CA LYS A 165 -11.40 -0.30 -28.00
C LYS A 165 -11.69 -1.46 -28.95
N GLU A 166 -11.07 -2.61 -28.73
CA GLU A 166 -11.25 -3.78 -29.60
C GLU A 166 -12.66 -4.39 -29.48
N GLN A 167 -13.19 -4.50 -28.26
CA GLN A 167 -14.54 -5.01 -28.04
C GLN A 167 -15.62 -4.08 -28.63
N ARG A 168 -15.43 -2.75 -28.52
CA ARG A 168 -16.28 -1.75 -29.19
C ARG A 168 -16.26 -1.91 -30.70
N ARG A 169 -15.08 -2.11 -31.30
CA ARG A 169 -14.93 -2.32 -32.75
C ARG A 169 -15.70 -3.56 -33.24
N ARG A 170 -15.86 -4.57 -32.38
CA ARG A 170 -16.59 -5.82 -32.67
C ARG A 170 -18.09 -5.75 -32.36
N GLY A 171 -18.58 -4.66 -31.76
CA GLY A 171 -19.97 -4.59 -31.28
C GLY A 171 -20.24 -5.48 -30.06
N GLU A 172 -19.19 -5.85 -29.32
CA GLU A 172 -19.27 -6.70 -28.12
C GLU A 172 -19.45 -5.87 -26.82
N LEU A 173 -19.35 -4.53 -26.93
CA LEU A 173 -19.54 -3.51 -25.88
C LEU A 173 -20.47 -2.36 -26.31
#